data_AF-A0A969HIC6-F1
#
_entry.id   AF-A0A969HIC6-F1
#
_cell.length_a   1.000
_cell.length_b   1.000
_cell.length_c   1.000
_cell.angle_alpha   90.00
_cell.angle_beta   90.00
_cell.angle_gamma   90.00
#
_symmetry.space_group_name_H-M   'P 1'
#
loop_
_entity.id
_entity.type
_entity.pdbx_description
1 polymer ?
#
loop_
_entity_poly.entity_id
_entity_poly.type
_entity_poly.pdbx_seq_one_letter_code
_entity_poly.pdbx_strand_id
1 'polypeptide(L)'
;IDANIVQGAQTLRVLAPDVNTIRYSRLRGLTVATAEGWPVYLGGGGEIKAKLVVLTAVLGDLKERNITPAYIDMRDPLRPVYKPASVIQIGQPGAGSKKVEVRN
;
A
#
# COMPACT_ATOMS: atom_id res chain seq x y z
N ILE A 1 5.35 -13.47 -21.12
CA ILE A 1 4.45 -12.79 -20.16
C ILE A 1 3.05 -13.32 -20.46
N ASP A 2 2.26 -13.65 -19.44
CA ASP A 2 0.91 -14.20 -19.60
C ASP A 2 -0.05 -13.20 -20.28
N ALA A 3 -0.99 -13.68 -21.11
CA ALA A 3 -1.98 -12.83 -21.78
C ALA A 3 -2.85 -12.06 -20.77
N ASN A 4 -3.18 -12.66 -19.62
CA ASN A 4 -3.96 -12.03 -18.56
C ASN A 4 -3.24 -10.82 -17.96
N ILE A 5 -1.92 -10.85 -17.88
CA ILE A 5 -1.12 -9.71 -17.40
C ILE A 5 -1.23 -8.54 -18.36
N VAL A 6 -1.16 -8.81 -19.67
CA VAL A 6 -1.28 -7.77 -20.70
C VAL A 6 -2.68 -7.17 -20.71
N GLN A 7 -3.72 -8.01 -20.69
CA GLN A 7 -5.11 -7.56 -20.65
C GLN A 7 -5.43 -6.78 -19.37
N GLY A 8 -4.90 -7.23 -18.23
CA GLY A 8 -5.03 -6.52 -16.96
C GLY A 8 -4.37 -5.14 -17.00
N ALA A 9 -3.16 -5.04 -17.57
CA ALA A 9 -2.47 -3.77 -17.73
C ALA A 9 -3.21 -2.80 -18.68
N GLN A 10 -3.80 -3.30 -19.76
CA GLN A 10 -4.65 -2.51 -20.66
C GLN A 10 -5.91 -2.02 -19.94
N THR A 11 -6.55 -2.90 -19.18
CA THR A 11 -7.74 -2.54 -18.38
C THR A 11 -7.39 -1.46 -17.34
N LEU A 12 -6.24 -1.57 -16.67
CA LEU A 12 -5.75 -0.53 -15.75
C LEU A 12 -5.55 0.81 -16.46
N ARG A 13 -4.99 0.82 -17.68
CA ARG A 13 -4.77 2.06 -18.43
C ARG A 13 -6.08 2.79 -18.74
N VAL A 14 -7.17 2.05 -18.97
CA VAL A 14 -8.50 2.61 -19.22
C VAL A 14 -9.17 3.08 -17.94
N LEU A 15 -9.13 2.27 -16.88
CA LEU A 15 -9.90 2.52 -15.65
C LEU A 15 -9.19 3.45 -14.65
N ALA A 16 -7.86 3.53 -14.72
CA ALA A 16 -7.04 4.32 -13.80
C ALA A 16 -5.97 5.09 -14.60
N PRO A 17 -6.37 6.07 -15.43
CA PRO A 17 -5.45 6.80 -16.30
C PRO A 17 -4.37 7.57 -15.52
N ASP A 18 -4.65 7.95 -14.28
CA ASP A 18 -3.72 8.65 -13.39
C ASP A 18 -2.58 7.75 -12.86
N VAL A 19 -2.68 6.43 -13.06
CA VAL A 19 -1.61 5.50 -12.73
C VAL A 19 -0.50 5.64 -13.77
N ASN A 20 0.51 6.44 -13.42
CA ASN A 20 1.64 6.76 -14.29
C ASN A 20 2.57 5.56 -14.56
N THR A 21 2.61 4.57 -13.66
CA THR A 21 3.52 3.42 -13.80
C THR A 21 2.83 2.12 -13.41
N ILE A 22 2.79 1.19 -14.35
CA ILE A 22 2.39 -0.21 -14.13
C ILE A 22 3.66 -1.05 -14.25
N ARG A 23 4.02 -1.77 -13.18
CA ARG A 23 5.17 -2.68 -13.14
C ARG A 23 4.70 -4.12 -13.17
N TYR A 24 5.53 -5.00 -13.70
CA TYR A 24 5.31 -6.44 -13.66
C TYR A 24 6.49 -7.14 -13.01
N SER A 25 6.21 -8.14 -12.18
CA SER A 25 7.19 -9.12 -11.72
C SER A 25 6.57 -10.51 -11.65
N ARG A 26 7.38 -11.57 -11.77
CA ARG A 26 6.88 -12.94 -11.64
C ARG A 26 6.29 -13.23 -10.25
N LEU A 27 6.85 -12.62 -9.20
CA LEU A 27 6.42 -12.87 -7.82
C LEU A 27 5.09 -12.19 -7.47
N ARG A 28 4.87 -10.96 -7.96
CA ARG A 28 3.74 -10.12 -7.54
C ARG A 28 2.71 -9.84 -8.63
N GLY A 29 3.01 -10.23 -9.86
CA GLY A 29 2.21 -9.88 -11.03
C GLY A 29 2.24 -8.37 -11.30
N LEU A 30 1.10 -7.80 -11.65
CA LEU A 30 0.93 -6.37 -11.84
C LEU A 30 1.06 -5.62 -10.51
N THR A 31 1.79 -4.50 -10.53
CA THR A 31 1.96 -3.60 -9.40
C THR A 31 1.78 -2.16 -9.87
N VAL A 32 1.03 -1.39 -9.11
CA VAL A 32 0.84 0.06 -9.32
C VAL A 32 1.20 0.81 -8.04
N ALA A 33 1.25 2.14 -8.11
CA ALA A 33 1.36 2.99 -6.93
C ALA A 33 0.07 3.80 -6.75
N THR A 34 -0.32 4.05 -5.50
CA THR A 34 -1.34 5.05 -5.17
C THR A 34 -0.81 6.47 -5.43
N ALA A 35 -1.66 7.49 -5.31
CA ALA A 35 -1.24 8.89 -5.41
C ALA A 35 -0.18 9.25 -4.35
N GLU A 36 -0.25 8.63 -3.17
CA GLU A 36 0.70 8.76 -2.06
C GLU A 36 1.99 7.94 -2.26
N GLY A 37 2.10 7.19 -3.37
CA GLY A 37 3.26 6.38 -3.71
C GLY A 37 3.28 4.99 -3.10
N TRP A 38 2.19 4.54 -2.45
CA TRP A 38 2.16 3.23 -1.83
C TRP A 38 2.01 2.11 -2.87
N PRO A 39 2.84 1.05 -2.82
CA PRO A 39 2.75 -0.03 -3.80
C PRO A 39 1.51 -0.90 -3.56
N VAL A 40 0.77 -1.17 -4.63
CA VAL A 40 -0.41 -2.05 -4.65
C VAL A 40 -0.16 -3.25 -5.54
N TYR A 41 -0.25 -4.46 -4.98
CA TYR A 41 -0.06 -5.72 -5.72
C TYR A 41 -1.40 -6.23 -6.25
N LEU A 42 -1.55 -6.28 -7.58
CA LEU A 42 -2.80 -6.66 -8.25
C LEU A 42 -2.76 -8.11 -8.79
N GLY A 43 -1.58 -8.73 -8.85
CA GLY A 43 -1.45 -10.13 -9.23
C GLY A 43 -1.62 -10.38 -10.73
N GLY A 44 -2.28 -11.49 -11.07
CA GLY A 44 -2.33 -12.08 -12.41
C GLY A 44 -3.08 -11.28 -13.49
N GLY A 45 -3.53 -10.06 -13.22
CA GLY A 45 -4.24 -9.22 -14.20
C GLY A 45 -5.73 -9.51 -14.36
N GLY A 46 -6.27 -10.54 -13.70
CA GLY A 46 -7.71 -10.76 -13.58
C GLY A 46 -8.38 -9.80 -12.60
N GLU A 47 -9.68 -9.59 -12.78
CA GLU A 47 -10.58 -8.87 -11.85
C GLU A 47 -10.17 -7.42 -11.54
N ILE A 48 -9.46 -6.75 -12.45
CA ILE A 48 -8.94 -5.38 -12.23
C ILE A 48 -10.02 -4.44 -11.74
N LYS A 49 -11.21 -4.45 -12.36
CA LYS A 49 -12.32 -3.56 -11.96
C LYS A 49 -12.74 -3.80 -10.51
N ALA A 50 -12.93 -5.05 -10.11
CA ALA A 50 -13.30 -5.39 -8.73
C ALA A 50 -12.20 -4.99 -7.74
N LYS A 51 -10.94 -5.27 -8.07
CA LYS A 51 -9.78 -4.89 -7.26
C LYS A 51 -9.68 -3.37 -7.07
N LEU A 52 -9.94 -2.56 -8.09
CA LEU A 52 -9.92 -1.10 -7.97
C LEU A 52 -11.05 -0.59 -7.07
N VAL A 53 -12.26 -1.16 -7.16
CA VAL A 53 -13.38 -0.79 -6.29
C VAL A 53 -13.05 -1.08 -4.82
N VAL A 54 -12.54 -2.28 -4.53
CA VAL A 54 -12.14 -2.65 -3.16
C VAL A 54 -10.96 -1.81 -2.68
N LEU A 55 -9.99 -1.52 -3.56
CA LEU A 55 -8.86 -0.66 -3.23
C LEU A 55 -9.32 0.72 -2.78
N THR A 56 -10.30 1.33 -3.45
CA THR A 56 -10.86 2.63 -3.03
C THR A 56 -11.41 2.57 -1.60
N ALA A 57 -12.12 1.51 -1.24
CA ALA A 57 -12.65 1.33 0.12
C ALA A 57 -11.51 1.13 1.16
N VAL A 58 -10.49 0.33 0.82
CA VAL A 58 -9.32 0.12 1.68
C VAL A 58 -8.55 1.43 1.91
N LEU A 59 -8.36 2.24 0.87
CA LEU A 59 -7.69 3.54 1.02
C LEU A 59 -8.48 4.50 1.91
N GLY A 60 -9.82 4.48 1.84
CA GLY A 60 -10.70 5.21 2.76
C GLY A 60 -10.46 4.81 4.22
N ASP A 61 -10.55 3.51 4.53
CA ASP A 61 -10.34 2.98 5.89
C ASP A 61 -8.94 3.33 6.44
N LEU A 62 -7.90 3.15 5.62
CA LEU A 62 -6.52 3.47 6.03
C LEU A 62 -6.37 4.96 6.35
N LYS A 63 -6.98 5.84 5.56
CA LYS A 63 -6.96 7.28 5.78
C LYS A 63 -7.70 7.67 7.06
N GLU A 64 -8.90 7.14 7.28
CA GLU A 64 -9.69 7.39 8.50
C GLU A 64 -8.93 6.96 9.77
N ARG A 65 -8.14 5.89 9.66
CA ARG A 65 -7.37 5.32 10.78
C ARG A 65 -5.95 5.88 10.91
N ASN A 66 -5.55 6.82 10.04
CA ASN A 66 -4.19 7.37 9.96
C ASN A 66 -3.10 6.28 9.84
N ILE A 67 -3.36 5.23 9.06
CA ILE A 67 -2.40 4.14 8.83
C ILE A 67 -1.68 4.37 7.51
N THR A 68 -0.35 4.45 7.57
CA THR A 68 0.51 4.44 6.38
C THR A 68 0.94 3.01 6.07
N PRO A 69 0.52 2.41 4.95
CA PRO A 69 0.98 1.07 4.56
C PRO A 69 2.38 1.11 3.91
N ALA A 70 3.18 0.08 4.18
CA ALA A 70 4.34 -0.26 3.36
C ALA A 70 3.94 -0.85 2.00
N TYR A 71 2.82 -1.57 1.95
CA TYR A 71 2.17 -2.03 0.71
C TYR A 71 0.72 -2.45 0.97
N ILE A 72 -0.05 -2.55 -0.11
CA ILE A 72 -1.40 -3.11 -0.13
C ILE A 72 -1.41 -4.29 -1.10
N ASP A 73 -1.94 -5.43 -0.65
CA ASP A 73 -2.08 -6.65 -1.43
C ASP A 73 -3.55 -6.84 -1.82
N MET A 74 -3.81 -6.69 -3.12
CA MET A 74 -5.11 -6.79 -3.76
C MET A 74 -5.18 -8.00 -4.70
N ARG A 75 -4.32 -9.01 -4.49
CA ARG A 75 -4.32 -10.21 -5.34
C ARG A 75 -5.60 -11.03 -5.21
N ASP A 76 -6.21 -11.01 -4.02
CA ASP A 76 -7.55 -11.54 -3.73
C ASP A 76 -8.49 -10.36 -3.33
N PRO A 77 -9.44 -9.96 -4.18
CA PRO A 77 -10.33 -8.83 -3.88
C PRO A 77 -11.31 -9.12 -2.73
N LEU A 78 -11.54 -10.39 -2.37
CA LEU A 78 -12.41 -10.75 -1.24
C LEU A 78 -11.67 -10.69 0.10
N ARG A 79 -10.33 -10.65 0.08
CA ARG A 79 -9.47 -10.66 1.26
C ARG A 79 -8.29 -9.69 1.08
N PRO A 80 -8.55 -8.37 0.98
CA PRO A 80 -7.48 -7.39 0.89
C PRO A 80 -6.62 -7.41 2.15
N VAL A 81 -5.30 -7.36 1.98
CA VAL A 81 -4.34 -7.31 3.09
C VAL A 81 -3.44 -6.10 2.92
N TYR A 82 -3.06 -5.43 4.00
CA TYR A 82 -2.01 -4.42 3.98
C TYR A 82 -0.98 -4.69 5.05
N LYS A 83 0.24 -4.22 4.81
CA LYS A 83 1.29 -4.19 5.84
C LYS A 83 1.49 -2.75 6.28
N PRO A 84 1.28 -2.39 7.55
CA PRO A 84 1.67 -1.08 8.06
C PRO A 84 3.16 -0.81 7.83
N ALA A 85 3.50 0.44 7.50
CA ALA A 85 4.89 0.87 7.49
C ALA A 85 5.46 0.77 8.90
N SER A 86 6.66 0.21 9.04
CA SER A 86 7.38 0.22 10.30
C SER A 86 7.83 1.65 10.56
N VAL A 87 7.24 2.32 11.56
CA VAL A 87 7.80 3.57 12.07
C VAL A 87 9.07 3.20 12.83
N ILE A 88 10.24 3.58 12.31
CA ILE A 88 11.44 3.60 13.15
C ILE A 88 11.21 4.71 14.17
N GLN A 89 10.89 4.31 15.40
CA GLN A 89 10.74 5.24 16.52
C GLN A 89 12.14 5.69 16.93
N ILE A 90 12.68 6.68 16.22
CA ILE A 90 13.85 7.44 16.68
C ILE A 90 13.43 8.17 17.95
N GLY A 91 13.91 7.66 19.08
CA GLY A 91 13.73 8.09 20.48
C GLY A 91 12.78 9.25 20.74
N GLN A 92 11.71 8.99 21.52
CA GLN A 92 11.02 10.06 22.24
C GLN A 92 12.03 10.80 23.15
N PRO A 93 12.18 12.13 23.03
CA PRO A 93 12.89 12.91 24.03
C PRO A 93 11.96 13.08 25.23
N GLY A 94 12.07 12.23 26.24
CA GLY A 94 11.22 12.37 27.42
C GLY A 94 11.18 11.20 28.38
N ALA A 95 12.32 10.74 28.89
CA ALA A 95 12.36 9.93 30.10
C ALA A 95 13.38 10.52 31.09
N GLY A 96 12.93 11.54 31.81
CA GLY A 96 13.37 11.88 33.16
C GLY A 96 14.86 12.16 33.38
N SER A 97 15.30 13.38 33.10
CA SER A 97 16.43 13.96 33.84
C SER A 97 16.05 14.05 35.32
N LYS A 98 16.47 13.08 36.14
CA LYS A 98 16.45 13.25 37.59
C LYS A 98 17.47 14.33 37.94
N LYS A 99 16.98 15.51 38.35
CA LYS A 99 17.76 16.51 39.06
C LYS A 99 18.19 15.87 40.39
N VAL A 100 19.45 15.51 40.52
CA VAL A 100 20.04 15.13 41.81
C VAL A 100 20.30 16.42 42.57
N GLU A 101 19.46 16.68 43.56
CA GLU A 101 19.66 17.77 44.53
C GLU A 101 20.67 17.28 45.57
N VAL A 102 21.84 17.92 45.58
CA VAL A 102 22.89 17.71 46.58
C VAL A 102 22.40 18.32 47.89
N ARG A 103 22.39 17.52 48.96
CA ARG A 103 22.25 18.03 50.34
C ARG A 103 23.60 17.90 51.05
N ASN A 104 23.93 18.99 51.75
CA ASN A 104 25.14 19.31 52.50
C ASN A 104 25.89 18.14 53.15
#